data_AF-E9D7V0-F1
#
_entry.id   AF-E9D7V0-F1
#
_cell.length_a   1.000
_cell.length_b   1.000
_cell.length_c   1.000
_cell.angle_alpha   90.00
_cell.angle_beta   90.00
_cell.angle_gamma   90.00
#
_symmetry.space_group_name_H-M   'P 1'
#
loop_
_entity.id
_entity.type
_entity.pdbx_description
1 polymer ?
#
loop_
_entity_poly.entity_id
_entity_poly.type
_entity_poly.pdbx_seq_one_letter_code
_entity_poly.pdbx_strand_id
1 'polypeptide(L)'
;MAVPSVLATRSTPWRHLYRSLLRECTYLPDPIASGYMHNYIRSGFRESVSEHKIRGLKPIQKLHRHRRFRKLLSLLHRANQGYLKSLQRVLFLSYGRIGKRRNFLMRPLLGDQKKIETYGDDWEPPSALLTLVRDQSRRKAVSELKLRRNVKVFEPPIPKTNSWGRPTPFKRRVNIRRKWHQSLMNSVLPMLPEQEWEVLQGLASGKAPWSAPKRRKTPASHQQDTLLTPEFIVYGPPKGPTFATYLKGRPHNITRKFMENIWKKVCTLTPKMTWDETKDKWSITWGLLDVPRRHPSRKLDPEKGATLFQGIDPRTGLTERQKSNKAKI
;
A
#
# COMPACT_ATOMS: atom_id res chain seq x y z
N MET A 1 -1.74 -50.82 7.22
CA MET A 1 -2.57 -50.16 6.19
C MET A 1 -1.88 -48.90 5.71
N ALA A 2 -1.34 -48.94 4.49
CA ALA A 2 -0.57 -47.85 3.91
C ALA A 2 -1.51 -46.70 3.52
N VAL A 3 -1.22 -45.50 4.03
CA VAL A 3 -1.89 -44.26 3.64
C VAL A 3 -1.73 -44.10 2.12
N PRO A 4 -2.82 -43.94 1.36
CA PRO A 4 -2.74 -43.88 -0.09
C PRO A 4 -1.90 -42.68 -0.55
N SER A 5 -0.88 -43.00 -1.33
CA SER A 5 0.16 -42.15 -1.91
C SER A 5 -0.34 -41.15 -2.97
N VAL A 6 -1.57 -40.66 -2.86
CA VAL A 6 -2.26 -39.89 -3.92
C VAL A 6 -1.91 -38.39 -3.94
N LEU A 7 -1.10 -37.87 -3.00
CA LEU A 7 -0.75 -36.43 -2.96
C LEU A 7 0.75 -36.11 -3.05
N ALA A 8 1.59 -37.05 -3.46
CA ALA A 8 3.03 -36.82 -3.59
C ALA A 8 3.48 -36.39 -4.99
N THR A 9 2.72 -35.54 -5.67
CA THR A 9 3.26 -34.80 -6.82
C THR A 9 4.10 -33.65 -6.30
N ARG A 10 5.42 -33.82 -6.19
CA ARG A 10 6.37 -32.84 -5.60
C ARG A 10 6.34 -31.43 -6.25
N SER A 11 5.60 -31.22 -7.34
CA SER A 11 5.35 -29.93 -8.02
C SER A 11 3.98 -29.28 -7.75
N THR A 12 3.03 -29.98 -7.12
CA THR A 12 1.68 -29.44 -6.86
C THR A 12 1.61 -28.22 -5.95
N PRO A 13 2.38 -28.06 -4.86
CA PRO A 13 2.16 -26.94 -3.96
C PRO A 13 2.40 -25.58 -4.66
N TRP A 14 3.43 -25.51 -5.52
CA TRP A 14 3.73 -24.32 -6.30
C TRP A 14 2.70 -24.04 -7.39
N ARG A 15 2.23 -25.08 -8.09
CA ARG A 15 1.20 -24.96 -9.12
C ARG A 15 -0.15 -24.52 -8.54
N HIS A 16 -0.56 -25.08 -7.41
CA HIS A 16 -1.78 -24.65 -6.71
C HIS A 16 -1.66 -23.23 -6.18
N LEU A 17 -0.50 -22.86 -5.61
CA LEU A 17 -0.25 -21.50 -5.15
C LEU A 17 -0.28 -20.49 -6.30
N TYR A 18 0.31 -20.83 -7.44
CA TYR A 18 0.25 -20.00 -8.64
C TYR A 18 -1.19 -19.83 -9.15
N ARG A 19 -1.93 -20.93 -9.31
CA ARG A 19 -3.33 -20.89 -9.77
C ARG A 19 -4.23 -20.11 -8.83
N SER A 20 -4.09 -20.29 -7.52
CA SER A 20 -4.86 -19.53 -6.53
C SER A 20 -4.53 -18.05 -6.57
N LEU A 21 -3.26 -17.67 -6.69
CA LEU A 21 -2.86 -16.27 -6.89
C LEU A 21 -3.47 -15.66 -8.14
N LEU A 22 -3.39 -16.34 -9.30
CA LEU A 22 -3.98 -15.84 -10.53
C LEU A 22 -5.50 -15.68 -10.42
N ARG A 23 -6.18 -16.64 -9.77
CA ARG A 23 -7.63 -16.53 -9.48
C ARG A 23 -7.93 -15.31 -8.61
N GLU A 24 -7.20 -15.09 -7.53
CA GLU A 24 -7.40 -13.92 -6.68
C GLU A 24 -7.11 -12.60 -7.44
N CYS A 25 -6.19 -12.57 -8.39
CA CYS A 25 -6.01 -11.38 -9.26
C CYS A 25 -7.25 -11.06 -10.09
N THR A 26 -7.92 -12.08 -10.64
CA THR A 26 -9.14 -11.87 -11.45
C THR A 26 -10.30 -11.29 -10.65
N TYR A 27 -10.28 -11.43 -9.32
CA TYR A 27 -11.30 -10.86 -8.42
C TYR A 27 -10.97 -9.46 -7.92
N LEU A 28 -9.86 -8.86 -8.35
CA LEU A 28 -9.55 -7.48 -7.97
C LEU A 28 -10.54 -6.52 -8.63
N PRO A 29 -11.05 -5.51 -7.88
CA PRO A 29 -12.02 -4.57 -8.40
C PRO A 29 -11.45 -3.57 -9.43
N ASP A 30 -10.13 -3.40 -9.48
CA ASP A 30 -9.47 -2.42 -10.34
C ASP A 30 -8.82 -3.12 -11.55
N PRO A 31 -9.10 -2.66 -12.79
CA PRO A 31 -8.64 -3.35 -14.00
C PRO A 31 -7.11 -3.28 -14.15
N ILE A 32 -6.52 -2.11 -13.86
CA ILE A 32 -5.07 -1.89 -13.95
C ILE A 32 -4.34 -2.75 -12.89
N ALA A 33 -4.90 -2.83 -11.68
CA ALA A 33 -4.35 -3.65 -10.61
C ALA A 33 -4.44 -5.14 -10.91
N SER A 34 -5.55 -5.61 -11.49
CA SER A 34 -5.70 -6.99 -11.93
C SER A 34 -4.62 -7.36 -12.95
N GLY A 35 -4.48 -6.58 -14.02
CA GLY A 35 -3.48 -6.81 -15.06
C GLY A 35 -2.04 -6.73 -14.55
N TYR A 36 -1.73 -5.71 -13.74
CA TYR A 36 -0.40 -5.56 -13.13
C TYR A 36 -0.06 -6.73 -12.21
N MET A 37 -0.96 -7.11 -11.30
CA MET A 37 -0.71 -8.20 -10.34
C MET A 37 -0.57 -9.54 -11.04
N HIS A 38 -1.35 -9.78 -12.09
CA HIS A 38 -1.21 -10.95 -12.94
C HIS A 38 0.20 -11.04 -13.53
N ASN A 39 0.70 -9.97 -14.15
CA ASN A 39 2.05 -9.92 -14.74
C ASN A 39 3.16 -9.97 -13.68
N TYR A 40 2.96 -9.33 -12.53
CA TYR A 40 3.88 -9.36 -11.40
C TYR A 40 4.04 -10.77 -10.82
N ILE A 41 2.94 -11.52 -10.70
CA ILE A 41 2.97 -12.92 -10.24
C ILE A 41 3.62 -13.80 -11.30
N ARG A 42 3.23 -13.67 -12.58
CA ARG A 42 3.81 -14.44 -13.68
C ARG A 42 5.32 -14.28 -13.77
N SER A 43 5.82 -13.04 -13.76
CA SER A 43 7.26 -12.75 -13.77
C SER A 43 7.95 -13.28 -12.52
N GLY A 44 7.36 -13.08 -11.34
CA GLY A 44 7.92 -13.57 -10.07
C GLY A 44 8.05 -15.09 -10.02
N PHE A 45 7.06 -15.85 -10.51
CA PHE A 45 7.13 -17.31 -10.60
C PHE A 45 8.14 -17.76 -11.65
N ARG A 46 8.16 -17.14 -12.85
CA ARG A 46 9.16 -17.46 -13.89
C ARG A 46 10.60 -17.24 -13.39
N GLU A 47 10.83 -16.15 -12.65
CA GLU A 47 12.14 -15.81 -12.09
C GLU A 47 12.55 -16.78 -10.96
N SER A 48 11.61 -17.13 -10.09
CA SER A 48 11.87 -17.80 -8.80
C SER A 48 11.63 -19.32 -8.79
N VAL A 49 10.83 -19.84 -9.72
CA VAL A 49 10.26 -21.19 -9.74
C VAL A 49 10.57 -21.84 -11.10
N SER A 50 11.86 -22.01 -11.41
CA SER A 50 12.30 -22.93 -12.47
C SER A 50 12.77 -24.24 -11.85
N GLU A 51 12.53 -25.37 -12.50
CA GLU A 51 12.84 -26.69 -11.92
C GLU A 51 14.31 -26.82 -11.53
N HIS A 52 15.21 -26.42 -12.42
CA HIS A 52 16.66 -26.39 -12.18
C HIS A 52 17.04 -25.56 -10.94
N LYS A 53 16.45 -24.37 -10.78
CA LYS A 53 16.69 -23.52 -9.60
C LYS A 53 16.15 -24.18 -8.34
N ILE A 54 14.95 -24.77 -8.38
CA ILE A 54 14.35 -25.38 -7.19
C ILE A 54 15.15 -26.61 -6.76
N ARG A 55 15.65 -27.44 -7.69
CA ARG A 55 16.43 -28.64 -7.35
C ARG A 55 17.70 -28.27 -6.57
N GLY A 56 18.46 -27.28 -7.02
CA GLY A 56 19.69 -26.82 -6.35
C GLY A 56 19.50 -25.96 -5.10
N LEU A 57 18.26 -25.65 -4.71
CA LEU A 57 17.99 -24.72 -3.61
C LEU A 57 17.97 -25.39 -2.23
N LYS A 58 18.62 -24.76 -1.25
CA LYS A 58 18.55 -25.16 0.17
C LYS A 58 17.09 -25.15 0.67
N PRO A 59 16.67 -26.07 1.57
CA PRO A 59 15.30 -26.13 2.09
C PRO A 59 14.78 -24.81 2.67
N ILE A 60 15.64 -24.08 3.39
CA ILE A 60 15.30 -22.77 3.98
C ILE A 60 14.93 -21.74 2.89
N GLN A 61 15.66 -21.73 1.78
CA GLN A 61 15.40 -20.80 0.67
C GLN A 61 14.09 -21.14 -0.04
N LYS A 62 13.77 -22.44 -0.20
CA LYS A 62 12.48 -22.91 -0.73
C LYS A 62 11.32 -22.41 0.15
N LEU A 63 11.47 -22.59 1.46
CA LEU A 63 10.48 -22.15 2.45
C LEU A 63 10.31 -20.63 2.48
N HIS A 64 11.40 -19.86 2.38
CA HIS A 64 11.33 -18.40 2.30
C HIS A 64 10.54 -17.92 1.06
N ARG A 65 10.84 -18.49 -0.12
CA ARG A 65 10.10 -18.19 -1.36
C ARG A 65 8.62 -18.56 -1.21
N HIS A 66 8.32 -19.72 -0.65
CA HIS A 66 6.95 -20.18 -0.48
C HIS A 66 6.16 -19.27 0.48
N ARG A 67 6.79 -18.87 1.61
CA ARG A 67 6.22 -17.89 2.55
C ARG A 67 5.96 -16.54 1.87
N ARG A 68 6.86 -16.06 1.00
CA ARG A 68 6.66 -14.81 0.24
C ARG A 68 5.39 -14.85 -0.61
N PHE A 69 5.18 -15.92 -1.38
CA PHE A 69 3.98 -16.05 -2.22
C PHE A 69 2.71 -16.31 -1.41
N ARG A 70 2.77 -17.05 -0.30
CA ARG A 70 1.64 -17.17 0.63
C ARG A 70 1.25 -15.85 1.27
N LYS A 71 2.23 -15.00 1.63
CA LYS A 71 1.97 -13.63 2.10
C LYS A 71 1.28 -12.80 1.01
N LEU A 72 1.70 -12.93 -0.24
CA LEU A 72 1.06 -12.26 -1.37
C LEU A 72 -0.39 -12.75 -1.57
N LEU A 73 -0.63 -14.06 -1.49
CA LEU A 73 -1.97 -14.64 -1.57
C LEU A 73 -2.87 -14.10 -0.45
N SER A 74 -2.35 -14.09 0.77
CA SER A 74 -3.06 -13.57 1.94
C SER A 74 -3.33 -12.07 1.83
N LEU A 75 -2.51 -11.31 1.09
CA LEU A 75 -2.72 -9.89 0.79
C LEU A 75 -3.84 -9.72 -0.23
N LEU A 76 -3.80 -10.44 -1.36
CA LEU A 76 -4.81 -10.37 -2.41
C LEU A 76 -6.18 -10.84 -1.91
N HIS A 77 -6.21 -11.97 -1.20
CA HIS A 77 -7.43 -12.51 -0.63
C HIS A 77 -8.11 -11.51 0.33
N ARG A 78 -7.33 -10.85 1.22
CA ARG A 78 -7.87 -9.79 2.09
C ARG A 78 -8.31 -8.55 1.30
N ALA A 79 -7.59 -8.17 0.25
CA ALA A 79 -8.01 -7.07 -0.61
C ALA A 79 -9.38 -7.36 -1.24
N ASN A 80 -9.59 -8.59 -1.73
CA ASN A 80 -10.85 -9.04 -2.34
C ASN A 80 -11.99 -9.21 -1.33
N GLN A 81 -11.67 -9.48 -0.06
CA GLN A 81 -12.64 -9.43 1.05
C GLN A 81 -12.98 -7.99 1.48
N GLY A 82 -12.33 -6.97 0.91
CA GLY A 82 -12.59 -5.56 1.20
C GLY A 82 -11.87 -5.00 2.42
N TYR A 83 -10.76 -5.61 2.85
CA TYR A 83 -9.87 -4.99 3.85
C TYR A 83 -9.18 -3.76 3.24
N LEU A 84 -9.51 -2.57 3.75
CA LEU A 84 -9.06 -1.29 3.20
C LEU A 84 -7.53 -1.20 3.04
N LYS A 85 -6.77 -1.53 4.07
CA LYS A 85 -5.29 -1.43 4.05
C LYS A 85 -4.66 -2.38 3.03
N SER A 86 -5.20 -3.59 2.90
CA SER A 86 -4.73 -4.57 1.93
C SER A 86 -5.03 -4.13 0.50
N LEU A 87 -6.25 -3.64 0.25
CA LEU A 87 -6.67 -3.14 -1.05
C LEU A 87 -5.88 -1.90 -1.48
N GLN A 88 -5.72 -0.92 -0.58
CA GLN A 88 -4.86 0.25 -0.82
C GLN A 88 -3.43 -0.16 -1.15
N ARG A 89 -2.89 -1.16 -0.45
CA ARG A 89 -1.55 -1.66 -0.72
C ARG A 89 -1.43 -2.27 -2.12
N VAL A 90 -2.44 -3.02 -2.59
CA VAL A 90 -2.48 -3.55 -3.97
C VAL A 90 -2.45 -2.40 -4.97
N LEU A 91 -3.30 -1.39 -4.79
CA LEU A 91 -3.39 -0.25 -5.70
C LEU A 91 -2.09 0.57 -5.71
N PHE A 92 -1.48 0.80 -4.55
CA PHE A 92 -0.19 1.49 -4.48
C PHE A 92 0.94 0.73 -5.17
N LEU A 93 0.89 -0.60 -5.22
CA LEU A 93 1.83 -1.40 -6.01
C LEU A 93 1.52 -1.30 -7.51
N SER A 94 0.25 -1.40 -7.90
CA SER A 94 -0.16 -1.41 -9.31
C SER A 94 0.02 -0.07 -10.01
N TYR A 95 -0.24 1.04 -9.33
CA TYR A 95 0.01 2.39 -9.80
C TYR A 95 1.43 2.88 -9.46
N GLY A 96 2.32 2.01 -8.97
CA GLY A 96 3.74 2.35 -8.78
C GLY A 96 4.01 3.43 -7.74
N ARG A 97 3.16 3.61 -6.73
CA ARG A 97 3.50 4.43 -5.54
C ARG A 97 4.48 3.68 -4.63
N ILE A 98 4.48 2.35 -4.69
CA ILE A 98 5.34 1.46 -3.93
C ILE A 98 5.85 0.32 -4.82
N GLY A 99 6.98 -0.30 -4.44
CA GLY A 99 7.45 -1.56 -5.01
C GLY A 99 8.25 -1.40 -6.31
N LYS A 100 8.33 -2.49 -7.08
CA LYS A 100 9.17 -2.57 -8.29
C LYS A 100 8.71 -1.61 -9.40
N ARG A 101 7.39 -1.50 -9.61
CA ARG A 101 6.82 -0.64 -10.67
C ARG A 101 7.20 0.82 -10.49
N ARG A 102 7.27 1.29 -9.24
CA ARG A 102 7.74 2.64 -8.93
C ARG A 102 9.10 2.91 -9.55
N ASN A 103 10.06 2.03 -9.28
CA ASN A 103 11.41 2.20 -9.77
C ASN A 103 11.46 2.14 -11.30
N PHE A 104 10.61 1.32 -11.93
CA PHE A 104 10.47 1.30 -13.38
C PHE A 104 9.97 2.64 -13.93
N LEU A 105 8.90 3.19 -13.36
CA LEU A 105 8.34 4.50 -13.76
C LEU A 105 9.25 5.69 -13.43
N MET A 106 10.18 5.53 -12.47
CA MET A 106 11.18 6.54 -12.19
C MET A 106 12.29 6.58 -13.24
N ARG A 107 12.59 5.48 -13.95
CA ARG A 107 13.73 5.41 -14.89
C ARG A 107 13.76 6.54 -15.92
N PRO A 108 12.64 6.91 -16.57
CA PRO A 108 12.64 8.02 -17.53
C PRO A 108 13.05 9.36 -16.92
N LEU A 109 12.79 9.57 -15.62
CA LEU A 109 13.16 10.80 -14.91
C LEU A 109 14.64 10.87 -14.53
N LEU A 110 15.35 9.75 -14.51
CA LEU A 110 16.74 9.70 -14.06
C LEU A 110 17.73 10.08 -15.18
N GLY A 111 17.31 10.12 -16.45
CA GLY A 111 18.22 10.30 -17.58
C GLY A 111 19.31 9.21 -17.64
N ASP A 112 20.41 9.50 -18.33
CA ASP A 112 21.53 8.58 -18.47
C ASP A 112 22.20 8.28 -17.12
N GLN A 113 22.02 7.04 -16.64
CA GLN A 113 22.52 6.62 -15.33
C GLN A 113 24.04 6.68 -15.21
N LYS A 114 24.78 6.66 -16.33
CA LYS A 114 26.25 6.78 -16.35
C LYS A 114 26.73 8.09 -15.72
N LYS A 115 26.00 9.20 -15.91
CA LYS A 115 26.34 10.51 -15.28
C LYS A 115 26.03 10.54 -13.78
N ILE A 116 25.13 9.68 -13.30
CA ILE A 116 24.75 9.60 -11.88
C ILE A 116 25.86 8.95 -11.05
N GLU A 117 26.75 8.16 -11.65
CA GLU A 117 27.76 7.39 -10.91
C GLU A 117 28.83 8.27 -10.27
N THR A 118 29.11 9.45 -10.83
CA THR A 118 30.24 10.30 -10.39
C THR A 118 29.93 11.28 -9.25
N TYR A 119 28.66 11.62 -8.95
CA TYR A 119 28.21 12.54 -7.86
C TYR A 119 29.22 13.64 -7.46
N GLY A 120 29.91 14.21 -8.45
CA GLY A 120 31.01 15.15 -8.29
C GLY A 120 30.53 16.49 -7.75
N ASP A 121 31.42 17.48 -7.72
CA ASP A 121 31.01 18.84 -7.36
C ASP A 121 30.15 19.48 -8.46
N ASP A 122 30.41 19.15 -9.73
CA ASP A 122 29.66 19.63 -10.91
C ASP A 122 28.38 18.84 -11.20
N TRP A 123 28.08 17.83 -10.36
CA TRP A 123 26.90 17.00 -10.57
C TRP A 123 25.65 17.69 -10.05
N GLU A 124 24.70 17.91 -10.95
CA GLU A 124 23.36 18.40 -10.63
C GLU A 124 22.32 17.29 -10.85
N PRO A 125 21.29 17.20 -9.99
CA PRO A 125 20.18 16.29 -10.23
C PRO A 125 19.38 16.71 -11.47
N PRO A 126 18.74 15.76 -12.18
CA PRO A 126 17.87 16.08 -13.30
C PRO A 126 16.83 17.14 -12.93
N SER A 127 16.71 18.20 -13.74
CA SER A 127 15.78 19.31 -13.52
C SER A 127 14.34 18.82 -13.36
N ALA A 128 13.94 17.85 -14.19
CA ALA A 128 12.66 17.13 -14.14
C ALA A 128 12.33 16.56 -12.75
N LEU A 129 13.34 16.03 -12.06
CA LEU A 129 13.15 15.48 -10.72
C LEU A 129 12.96 16.59 -9.69
N LEU A 130 13.78 17.64 -9.76
CA LEU A 130 13.69 18.76 -8.82
C LEU A 130 12.36 19.50 -8.94
N THR A 131 11.87 19.74 -10.15
CA THR A 131 10.55 20.36 -10.37
C THR A 131 9.44 19.52 -9.73
N LEU A 132 9.48 18.19 -9.92
CA LEU A 132 8.53 17.26 -9.32
C LEU A 132 8.60 17.27 -7.79
N VAL A 133 9.79 17.17 -7.21
CA VAL A 133 9.96 17.20 -5.74
C VAL A 133 9.45 18.52 -5.16
N ARG A 134 9.77 19.65 -5.80
CA ARG A 134 9.31 20.98 -5.38
C ARG A 134 7.78 21.06 -5.42
N ASP A 135 7.15 20.64 -6.52
CA ASP A 135 5.69 20.66 -6.63
C ASP A 135 5.01 19.68 -5.64
N GLN A 136 5.58 18.48 -5.44
CA GLN A 136 5.10 17.51 -4.47
C GLN A 136 5.15 18.07 -3.03
N SER A 137 6.18 18.84 -2.68
CA SER A 137 6.33 19.41 -1.34
C SER A 137 5.28 20.48 -1.01
N ARG A 138 4.79 21.20 -2.03
CA ARG A 138 3.76 22.25 -1.88
C ARG A 138 2.37 21.66 -1.58
N ARG A 139 2.16 20.38 -1.88
CA ARG A 139 0.85 19.71 -1.80
C ARG A 139 0.59 19.11 -0.44
N LYS A 140 -0.34 19.73 0.31
CA LYS A 140 -0.82 19.22 1.61
C LYS A 140 -1.39 17.79 1.52
N ALA A 141 -2.13 17.46 0.47
CA ALA A 141 -2.75 16.14 0.28
C ALA A 141 -1.73 14.99 0.30
N VAL A 142 -0.56 15.18 -0.33
CA VAL A 142 0.51 14.17 -0.36
C VAL A 142 1.10 13.98 1.04
N SER A 143 1.30 15.07 1.77
CA SER A 143 1.81 15.07 3.14
C SER A 143 0.82 14.38 4.11
N GLU A 144 -0.48 14.62 3.96
CA GLU A 144 -1.54 14.04 4.81
C GLU A 144 -1.65 12.53 4.64
N LEU A 145 -1.47 12.01 3.43
CA LEU A 145 -1.53 10.57 3.15
C LEU A 145 -0.33 9.79 3.71
N LYS A 146 0.74 10.49 4.14
CA LYS A 146 1.92 9.94 4.83
C LYS A 146 2.49 8.66 4.18
N LEU A 147 2.39 8.56 2.85
CA LEU A 147 2.86 7.36 2.15
C LEU A 147 4.38 7.27 2.13
N ARG A 148 5.05 8.42 2.07
CA ARG A 148 6.51 8.57 2.04
C ARG A 148 6.95 9.72 2.95
N ARG A 149 8.25 9.78 3.21
CA ARG A 149 8.86 10.90 3.94
C ARG A 149 8.78 12.15 3.06
N ASN A 150 8.30 13.25 3.63
CA ASN A 150 8.31 14.54 2.96
C ASN A 150 9.74 15.07 2.91
N VAL A 151 10.17 15.51 1.73
CA VAL A 151 11.45 16.21 1.55
C VAL A 151 11.25 17.66 1.95
N LYS A 152 12.10 18.14 2.86
CA LYS A 152 12.18 19.56 3.22
C LYS A 152 13.39 20.26 2.60
N VAL A 153 14.42 19.50 2.24
CA VAL A 153 15.70 20.02 1.75
C VAL A 153 15.88 19.62 0.29
N PHE A 154 15.86 20.60 -0.61
CA PHE A 154 15.96 20.41 -2.06
C PHE A 154 17.40 20.48 -2.59
N GLU A 155 18.38 20.60 -1.70
CA GLU A 155 19.80 20.65 -1.99
C GLU A 155 20.57 19.72 -1.03
N PRO A 156 21.74 19.20 -1.42
CA PRO A 156 22.52 18.34 -0.54
C PRO A 156 23.06 19.14 0.65
N PRO A 157 22.81 18.72 1.91
CA PRO A 157 23.27 19.44 3.09
C PRO A 157 24.75 19.17 3.34
N ILE A 158 25.62 19.81 2.54
CA ILE A 158 27.07 19.68 2.63
C ILE A 158 27.60 20.78 3.56
N PRO A 159 28.22 20.43 4.70
CA PRO A 159 28.83 21.43 5.55
C PRO A 159 30.09 22.00 4.87
N LYS A 160 30.36 23.29 5.11
CA LYS A 160 31.55 23.96 4.58
C LYS A 160 32.83 23.37 5.19
N THR A 161 32.83 23.19 6.52
CA THR A 161 33.96 22.68 7.30
C THR A 161 33.64 21.36 8.01
N ASN A 162 34.68 20.60 8.32
CA ASN A 162 34.62 19.40 9.16
C ASN A 162 34.79 19.78 10.65
N SER A 163 34.68 18.80 11.56
CA SER A 163 34.87 18.99 13.01
C SER A 163 36.21 19.63 13.40
N TRP A 164 37.25 19.46 12.58
CA TRP A 164 38.58 20.09 12.77
C TRP A 164 38.76 21.43 12.03
N GLY A 165 37.68 22.08 11.58
CA GLY A 165 37.74 23.37 10.87
C GLY A 165 38.24 23.32 9.42
N ARG A 166 38.75 22.17 8.95
CA ARG A 166 39.19 21.95 7.55
C ARG A 166 38.01 21.84 6.57
N PRO A 167 38.16 22.12 5.27
CA PRO A 167 37.09 21.90 4.30
C PRO A 167 36.64 20.44 4.26
N THR A 168 35.37 20.20 3.94
CA THR A 168 34.85 18.82 3.89
C THR A 168 35.57 17.98 2.84
N PRO A 169 36.04 16.76 3.15
CA PRO A 169 36.72 15.92 2.18
C PRO A 169 35.86 15.59 0.95
N PHE A 170 36.47 15.52 -0.24
CA PHE A 170 35.77 15.24 -1.50
C PHE A 170 34.88 13.99 -1.44
N LYS A 171 35.44 12.84 -0.99
CA LYS A 171 34.70 11.59 -0.84
C LYS A 171 33.48 11.73 0.09
N ARG A 172 33.55 12.59 1.12
CA ARG A 172 32.44 12.86 2.03
C ARG A 172 31.33 13.66 1.33
N ARG A 173 31.68 14.68 0.53
CA ARG A 173 30.71 15.45 -0.28
C ARG A 173 29.95 14.54 -1.25
N VAL A 174 30.68 13.71 -2.01
CA VAL A 174 30.13 12.71 -2.94
C VAL A 174 29.14 11.78 -2.22
N ASN A 175 29.52 11.25 -1.06
CA ASN A 175 28.66 10.36 -0.27
C ASN A 175 27.41 11.07 0.28
N ILE A 176 27.53 12.33 0.70
CA ILE A 176 26.38 13.14 1.14
C ILE A 176 25.42 13.37 -0.03
N ARG A 177 25.93 13.77 -1.21
CA ARG A 177 25.13 13.93 -2.44
C ARG A 177 24.43 12.64 -2.81
N ARG A 178 25.14 11.51 -2.82
CA ARG A 178 24.57 10.18 -3.10
C ARG A 178 23.45 9.83 -2.14
N LYS A 179 23.66 9.97 -0.83
CA LYS A 179 22.64 9.66 0.20
C LYS A 179 21.44 10.59 0.09
N TRP A 180 21.67 11.88 -0.13
CA TRP A 180 20.62 12.86 -0.32
C TRP A 180 19.79 12.55 -1.57
N HIS A 181 20.44 12.31 -2.71
CA HIS A 181 19.77 11.93 -3.95
C HIS A 181 18.97 10.63 -3.80
N GLN A 182 19.52 9.61 -3.12
CA GLN A 182 18.77 8.39 -2.79
C GLN A 182 17.55 8.67 -1.90
N SER A 183 17.66 9.60 -0.95
CA SER A 183 16.54 10.02 -0.11
C SER A 183 15.44 10.70 -0.93
N LEU A 184 15.82 11.64 -1.82
CA LEU A 184 14.91 12.22 -2.80
C LEU A 184 14.23 11.13 -3.62
N MET A 185 15.02 10.24 -4.21
CA MET A 185 14.56 9.11 -5.02
C MET A 185 13.67 8.12 -4.28
N ASN A 186 13.67 8.09 -2.95
CA ASN A 186 12.78 7.25 -2.15
C ASN A 186 11.48 7.97 -1.76
N SER A 187 11.48 9.30 -1.82
CA SER A 187 10.35 10.17 -1.46
C SER A 187 9.46 10.55 -2.65
N VAL A 188 10.05 10.67 -3.85
CA VAL A 188 9.36 11.08 -5.09
C VAL A 188 8.25 10.10 -5.46
N LEU A 189 7.12 10.63 -5.91
CA LEU A 189 6.05 9.86 -6.53
C LEU A 189 6.22 9.88 -8.06
N PRO A 190 6.37 8.73 -8.73
CA PRO A 190 6.60 8.72 -10.16
C PRO A 190 5.34 9.09 -10.95
N MET A 191 5.58 9.54 -12.17
CA MET A 191 4.57 9.77 -13.19
C MET A 191 3.95 8.45 -13.63
N LEU A 192 2.66 8.49 -13.95
CA LEU A 192 1.98 7.36 -14.60
C LEU A 192 1.96 7.56 -16.12
N PRO A 193 1.91 6.47 -16.91
CA PRO A 193 1.55 6.55 -18.32
C PRO A 193 0.19 7.21 -18.50
N GLU A 194 0.02 7.97 -19.57
CA GLU A 194 -1.17 8.77 -19.84
C GLU A 194 -2.46 7.94 -19.85
N GLN A 195 -2.44 6.82 -20.56
CA GLN A 195 -3.57 5.87 -20.64
C GLN A 195 -4.03 5.40 -19.25
N GLU A 196 -3.09 5.02 -18.37
CA GLU A 196 -3.43 4.55 -17.02
C GLU A 196 -3.92 5.67 -16.13
N TRP A 197 -3.40 6.89 -16.33
CA TRP A 197 -3.81 8.07 -15.58
C TRP A 197 -5.24 8.49 -15.92
N GLU A 198 -5.61 8.49 -17.20
CA GLU A 198 -6.97 8.81 -17.66
C GLU A 198 -7.99 7.78 -17.18
N VAL A 199 -7.67 6.48 -17.26
CA VAL A 199 -8.53 5.42 -16.71
C VAL A 199 -8.74 5.63 -15.22
N LEU A 200 -7.67 5.89 -14.45
CA LEU A 200 -7.76 6.13 -13.02
C LEU A 200 -8.59 7.40 -12.71
N GLN A 201 -8.44 8.47 -13.48
CA GLN A 201 -9.22 9.69 -13.33
C GLN A 201 -10.71 9.47 -13.67
N GLY A 202 -11.01 8.71 -14.73
CA GLY A 202 -12.36 8.33 -15.11
C GLY A 202 -13.06 7.47 -14.05
N LEU A 203 -12.32 6.53 -13.44
CA LEU A 203 -12.79 5.72 -12.31
C LEU A 203 -13.01 6.56 -11.06
N ALA A 204 -12.08 7.45 -10.72
CA ALA A 204 -12.18 8.33 -9.54
C ALA A 204 -13.29 9.39 -9.66
N SER A 205 -13.53 9.89 -10.88
CA SER A 205 -14.63 10.80 -11.19
C SER A 205 -15.98 10.09 -11.24
N GLY A 206 -16.01 8.76 -11.31
CA GLY A 206 -17.23 7.98 -11.49
C GLY A 206 -17.82 8.08 -12.91
N LYS A 207 -17.08 8.60 -13.89
CA LYS A 207 -17.52 8.65 -15.31
C LYS A 207 -17.38 7.30 -16.00
N ALA A 208 -16.33 6.55 -15.65
CA ALA A 208 -16.10 5.23 -16.23
C ALA A 208 -17.09 4.20 -15.67
N PRO A 209 -17.65 3.29 -16.50
CA PRO A 209 -18.45 2.18 -16.00
C PRO A 209 -17.58 1.25 -15.15
N TRP A 210 -18.08 0.88 -13.98
CA TRP A 210 -17.41 -0.05 -13.08
C TRP A 210 -18.41 -1.04 -12.50
N SER A 211 -18.07 -2.32 -12.59
CA SER A 211 -18.82 -3.43 -11.99
C SER A 211 -17.93 -4.19 -11.02
N ALA A 212 -18.47 -4.55 -9.85
CA ALA A 212 -17.74 -5.38 -8.91
C ALA A 212 -17.49 -6.79 -9.50
N PRO A 213 -16.27 -7.33 -9.40
CA PRO A 213 -15.96 -8.65 -9.94
C PRO A 213 -16.69 -9.75 -9.16
N LYS A 214 -17.33 -10.66 -9.89
CA LYS A 214 -18.07 -11.79 -9.30
C LYS A 214 -17.11 -12.91 -8.93
N ARG A 215 -17.08 -13.26 -7.64
CA ARG A 215 -16.26 -14.38 -7.15
C ARG A 215 -16.90 -15.72 -7.55
N ARG A 216 -16.07 -16.68 -7.97
CA ARG A 216 -16.54 -18.06 -8.17
C ARG A 216 -16.89 -18.64 -6.80
N LYS A 217 -18.13 -19.10 -6.64
CA LYS A 217 -18.54 -19.86 -5.46
C LYS A 217 -17.76 -21.18 -5.48
N THR A 218 -17.04 -21.48 -4.41
CA THR A 218 -16.63 -22.85 -4.15
C THR A 218 -17.90 -23.66 -3.89
N PRO A 219 -18.04 -24.88 -4.43
CA PRO A 219 -19.14 -25.74 -4.02
C PRO A 219 -19.08 -25.82 -2.50
N ALA A 220 -20.19 -25.56 -1.83
CA ALA A 220 -20.26 -25.68 -0.38
C ALA A 220 -19.86 -27.13 -0.07
N SER A 221 -18.70 -27.31 0.58
CA SER A 221 -18.44 -28.57 1.25
C SER A 221 -19.55 -28.68 2.29
N HIS A 222 -20.47 -29.63 2.11
CA HIS A 222 -21.40 -30.02 3.15
C HIS A 222 -20.55 -30.55 4.31
N GLN A 223 -20.07 -29.64 5.15
CA GLN A 223 -19.60 -30.02 6.47
C GLN A 223 -20.88 -30.36 7.20
N GLN A 224 -21.14 -31.66 7.35
CA GLN A 224 -22.09 -32.09 8.36
C GLN A 224 -21.60 -31.48 9.66
N ASP A 225 -22.41 -30.60 10.26
CA ASP A 225 -22.15 -30.01 11.57
C ASP A 225 -22.26 -31.15 12.60
N THR A 226 -21.28 -32.04 12.63
CA THR A 226 -21.16 -33.04 13.69
C THR A 226 -20.77 -32.29 14.95
N LEU A 227 -21.65 -32.32 15.95
CA LEU A 227 -21.46 -31.62 17.23
C LEU A 227 -20.20 -32.08 17.99
N LEU A 228 -19.61 -33.22 17.61
CA LEU A 228 -18.41 -33.81 18.19
C LEU A 228 -17.25 -33.82 17.19
N THR A 229 -16.73 -32.64 16.87
CA THR A 229 -15.47 -32.55 16.14
C THR A 229 -14.30 -32.95 17.05
N PRO A 230 -13.22 -33.56 16.53
CA PRO A 230 -12.03 -33.89 17.33
C PRO A 230 -11.41 -32.65 17.99
N GLU A 231 -11.53 -31.47 17.35
CA GLU A 231 -11.12 -30.20 17.97
C GLU A 231 -11.98 -29.82 19.19
N PHE A 232 -13.29 -30.08 19.15
CA PHE A 232 -14.19 -29.83 20.28
C PHE A 232 -13.85 -30.72 21.49
N ILE A 233 -13.48 -31.99 21.26
CA ILE A 233 -13.09 -32.91 22.35
C ILE A 233 -11.79 -32.45 23.02
N VAL A 234 -10.80 -31.98 22.22
CA VAL A 234 -9.48 -31.59 22.74
C VAL A 234 -9.50 -30.21 23.40
N TYR A 235 -10.18 -29.23 22.78
CA TYR A 235 -10.11 -27.83 23.20
C TYR A 235 -11.38 -27.32 23.89
N GLY A 236 -12.44 -28.13 23.93
CA GLY A 236 -13.74 -27.74 24.45
C GLY A 236 -14.53 -26.84 23.50
N PRO A 237 -15.65 -26.25 23.96
CA PRO A 237 -16.46 -25.35 23.16
C PRO A 237 -15.65 -24.13 22.71
N PRO A 238 -15.66 -23.79 21.41
CA PRO A 238 -14.93 -22.62 20.92
C PRO A 238 -15.50 -21.36 21.56
N LYS A 239 -14.63 -20.41 21.91
CA LYS A 239 -15.06 -19.06 22.30
C LYS A 239 -15.96 -18.51 21.19
N GLY A 240 -17.07 -17.88 21.57
CA GLY A 240 -17.96 -17.21 20.63
C GLY A 240 -17.22 -16.20 19.73
N PRO A 241 -17.87 -15.71 18.65
CA PRO A 241 -17.23 -14.83 17.67
C PRO A 241 -16.66 -13.59 18.36
N THR A 242 -15.34 -13.56 18.53
CA THR A 242 -14.64 -12.46 19.19
C THR A 242 -14.15 -11.45 18.16
N PHE A 243 -14.07 -10.18 18.57
CA PHE A 243 -13.48 -9.10 17.76
C PHE A 243 -11.98 -9.30 17.47
N ALA A 244 -11.34 -10.30 18.06
CA ALA A 244 -9.96 -10.69 17.77
C ALA A 244 -9.71 -10.92 16.26
N THR A 245 -10.72 -11.44 15.55
CA THR A 245 -10.68 -11.64 14.09
C THR A 245 -10.50 -10.33 13.31
N TYR A 246 -11.04 -9.22 13.84
CA TYR A 246 -11.00 -7.89 13.24
C TYR A 246 -9.87 -7.00 13.76
N LEU A 247 -8.89 -7.55 14.50
CA LEU A 247 -7.72 -6.79 14.98
C LEU A 247 -6.96 -6.10 13.84
N LYS A 248 -7.04 -6.64 12.62
CA LYS A 248 -6.43 -6.08 11.40
C LYS A 248 -7.38 -5.19 10.58
N GLY A 249 -8.54 -4.85 11.15
CA GLY A 249 -9.62 -4.08 10.53
C GLY A 249 -10.83 -4.95 10.21
N ARG A 250 -11.99 -4.31 10.02
CA ARG A 250 -13.22 -4.96 9.55
C ARG A 250 -13.25 -4.98 8.01
N PRO A 251 -13.66 -6.09 7.36
CA PRO A 251 -13.85 -6.11 5.92
C PRO A 251 -15.00 -5.16 5.53
N HIS A 252 -14.80 -4.39 4.45
CA HIS A 252 -15.84 -3.56 3.85
C HIS A 252 -16.49 -4.28 2.66
N ASN A 253 -17.78 -4.03 2.43
CA ASN A 253 -18.41 -4.45 1.19
C ASN A 253 -17.85 -3.62 0.03
N ILE A 254 -17.32 -4.28 -1.00
CA ILE A 254 -16.75 -3.63 -2.18
C ILE A 254 -17.89 -3.01 -3.00
N THR A 255 -18.17 -1.75 -2.72
CA THR A 255 -19.15 -0.93 -3.44
C THR A 255 -18.43 0.10 -4.30
N ARG A 256 -19.15 0.68 -5.28
CA ARG A 256 -18.59 1.71 -6.16
C ARG A 256 -18.11 2.92 -5.37
N LYS A 257 -18.93 3.44 -4.45
CA LYS A 257 -18.58 4.55 -3.55
C LYS A 257 -17.33 4.26 -2.72
N PHE A 258 -17.18 3.02 -2.24
CA PHE A 258 -15.98 2.62 -1.51
C PHE A 258 -14.73 2.69 -2.40
N MET A 259 -14.82 2.14 -3.61
CA MET A 259 -13.73 2.15 -4.59
C MET A 259 -13.38 3.57 -5.07
N GLU A 260 -14.37 4.41 -5.39
CA GLU A 260 -14.19 5.81 -5.76
C GLU A 260 -13.37 6.57 -4.72
N ASN A 261 -13.67 6.38 -3.43
CA ASN A 261 -12.90 7.01 -2.36
C ASN A 261 -11.43 6.54 -2.33
N ILE A 262 -11.16 5.30 -2.70
CA ILE A 262 -9.80 4.78 -2.73
C ILE A 262 -9.07 5.25 -4.00
N TRP A 263 -9.72 5.21 -5.16
CA TRP A 263 -9.16 5.74 -6.40
C TRP A 263 -8.86 7.22 -6.28
N LYS A 264 -9.75 8.02 -5.70
CA LYS A 264 -9.47 9.43 -5.39
C LYS A 264 -8.21 9.61 -4.55
N LYS A 265 -8.01 8.79 -3.50
CA LYS A 265 -6.75 8.80 -2.72
C LYS A 265 -5.54 8.47 -3.58
N VAL A 266 -5.64 7.49 -4.48
CA VAL A 266 -4.54 7.17 -5.39
C VAL A 266 -4.30 8.31 -6.39
N CYS A 267 -5.35 8.90 -6.97
CA CYS A 267 -5.29 10.07 -7.87
C CYS A 267 -4.56 11.26 -7.27
N THR A 268 -4.82 11.57 -6.00
CA THR A 268 -4.14 12.68 -5.31
C THR A 268 -2.63 12.47 -5.20
N LEU A 269 -2.16 11.22 -5.30
CA LEU A 269 -0.75 10.84 -5.27
C LEU A 269 -0.14 10.64 -6.66
N THR A 270 -0.91 10.84 -7.75
CA THR A 270 -0.46 10.60 -9.11
C THR A 270 -0.22 11.90 -9.86
N PRO A 271 1.05 12.31 -10.02
CA PRO A 271 1.40 13.38 -10.94
C PRO A 271 1.35 12.87 -12.39
N LYS A 272 0.92 13.75 -13.29
CA LYS A 272 1.12 13.72 -14.73
C LYS A 272 2.04 14.90 -15.05
N MET A 273 3.01 14.68 -15.93
CA MET A 273 3.99 15.69 -16.28
C MET A 273 4.01 15.80 -17.79
N THR A 274 3.94 17.03 -18.26
CA THR A 274 3.94 17.40 -19.66
C THR A 274 5.07 18.38 -19.87
N TRP A 275 5.85 18.19 -20.92
CA TRP A 275 6.83 19.20 -21.32
C TRP A 275 6.06 20.38 -21.92
N ASP A 276 6.26 21.57 -21.37
CA ASP A 276 5.68 22.80 -21.92
C ASP A 276 6.74 23.47 -22.80
N GLU A 277 6.59 23.33 -24.11
CA GLU A 277 7.50 23.88 -25.12
C GLU A 277 7.59 25.41 -25.04
N THR A 278 6.54 26.08 -24.57
CA THR A 278 6.50 27.54 -24.50
C THR A 278 7.38 28.13 -23.39
N LYS A 279 7.65 27.35 -22.34
CA LYS A 279 8.35 27.82 -21.12
C LYS A 279 9.67 27.10 -20.87
N ASP A 280 10.04 26.15 -21.73
CA ASP A 280 11.13 25.20 -21.54
C ASP A 280 11.16 24.59 -20.14
N LYS A 281 9.96 24.28 -19.62
CA LYS A 281 9.76 23.82 -18.26
C LYS A 281 8.75 22.68 -18.23
N TRP A 282 8.96 21.78 -17.28
CA TRP A 282 8.01 20.73 -16.99
C TRP A 282 6.78 21.31 -16.29
N SER A 283 5.61 21.14 -16.90
CA SER A 283 4.32 21.41 -16.27
C SER A 283 3.82 20.14 -15.58
N ILE A 284 3.36 20.27 -14.33
CA ILE A 284 2.94 19.13 -13.51
C ILE A 284 1.48 19.30 -13.15
N THR A 285 0.65 18.41 -13.68
CA THR A 285 -0.76 18.29 -13.36
C THR A 285 -0.95 17.11 -12.41
N TRP A 286 -1.87 17.20 -11.46
CA TRP A 286 -2.17 16.06 -10.59
C TRP A 286 -3.66 15.75 -10.68
N GLY A 287 -4.01 14.51 -10.33
CA GLY A 287 -5.38 14.04 -10.38
C GLY A 287 -6.34 14.87 -9.52
N LEU A 288 -7.65 14.70 -9.82
CA LEU A 288 -8.77 15.51 -9.33
C LEU A 288 -8.68 15.84 -7.83
N LEU A 289 -8.66 17.13 -7.53
CA LEU A 289 -8.59 17.74 -6.20
C LEU A 289 -9.99 17.92 -5.59
N ASP A 290 -10.78 16.86 -5.51
CA ASP A 290 -12.01 16.85 -4.70
C ASP A 290 -12.07 15.56 -3.88
N VAL A 291 -11.15 15.45 -2.93
CA VAL A 291 -11.42 14.66 -1.73
C VAL A 291 -11.93 15.65 -0.70
N PRO A 292 -13.25 15.91 -0.60
CA PRO A 292 -13.77 16.61 0.55
C PRO A 292 -13.32 15.82 1.77
N ARG A 293 -12.61 16.50 2.67
CA ARG A 293 -12.25 15.97 3.98
C ARG A 293 -13.54 15.52 4.64
N ARG A 294 -13.80 14.22 4.66
CA ARG A 294 -14.60 13.65 5.74
C ARG A 294 -13.72 13.79 6.96
N HIS A 295 -13.82 14.92 7.66
CA HIS A 295 -13.59 14.89 9.09
C HIS A 295 -14.54 13.81 9.60
N PRO A 296 -14.06 12.67 10.14
CA PRO A 296 -14.93 11.72 10.79
C PRO A 296 -15.36 12.27 12.16
N SER A 297 -15.54 13.58 12.29
CA SER A 297 -16.57 14.07 13.18
C SER A 297 -17.88 13.61 12.56
N ARG A 298 -18.30 12.38 12.89
CA ARG A 298 -19.73 12.16 13.13
C ARG A 298 -20.10 13.35 14.01
N LYS A 299 -20.86 14.30 13.47
CA LYS A 299 -21.54 15.26 14.34
C LYS A 299 -22.31 14.37 15.28
N LEU A 300 -21.87 14.28 16.54
CA LEU A 300 -22.64 13.61 17.56
C LEU A 300 -23.98 14.33 17.53
N ASP A 301 -25.08 13.60 17.41
CA ASP A 301 -26.40 14.19 17.57
C ASP A 301 -26.35 14.93 18.92
N PRO A 302 -26.52 16.27 18.96
CA PRO A 302 -26.25 17.05 20.16
C PRO A 302 -27.09 16.56 21.35
N GLU A 303 -28.30 16.09 21.08
CA GLU A 303 -29.20 15.46 22.04
C GLU A 303 -28.63 14.16 22.62
N LYS A 304 -28.16 13.23 21.77
CA LYS A 304 -27.55 11.97 22.24
C LYS A 304 -26.21 12.22 22.94
N GLY A 305 -25.47 13.24 22.52
CA GLY A 305 -24.26 13.71 23.20
C GLY A 305 -24.56 14.18 24.61
N ALA A 306 -25.61 14.98 24.80
CA ALA A 306 -26.03 15.46 26.12
C ALA A 306 -26.49 14.31 27.03
N THR A 307 -27.23 13.33 26.51
CA THR A 307 -27.69 12.17 27.30
C THR A 307 -26.55 11.30 27.84
N LEU A 308 -25.40 11.24 27.15
CA LEU A 308 -24.23 10.48 27.62
C LEU A 308 -23.57 11.09 28.87
N PHE A 309 -23.76 12.39 29.11
CA PHE A 309 -23.22 13.12 30.25
C PHE A 309 -24.27 13.46 31.31
N GLN A 310 -25.49 12.93 31.17
CA GLN A 310 -26.53 13.10 32.18
C GLN A 310 -26.10 12.36 33.47
N GLY A 311 -25.93 13.11 34.57
CA GLY A 311 -25.44 12.58 35.85
C GLY A 311 -23.95 12.82 36.14
N ILE A 312 -23.25 13.58 35.29
CA ILE A 312 -21.91 14.11 35.56
C ILE A 312 -22.03 15.61 35.81
N ASP A 313 -21.51 16.08 36.94
CA ASP A 313 -21.50 17.50 37.23
C ASP A 313 -20.56 18.27 36.29
N PRO A 314 -21.02 19.36 35.65
CA PRO A 314 -20.23 20.08 34.65
C PRO A 314 -19.01 20.80 35.23
N ARG A 315 -19.03 21.16 36.52
CA ARG A 315 -17.91 21.83 37.21
C ARG A 315 -16.90 20.86 37.82
N THR A 316 -17.35 19.72 38.33
CA THR A 316 -16.50 18.81 39.12
C THR A 316 -16.15 17.52 38.39
N GLY A 317 -16.87 17.14 37.33
CA GLY A 317 -16.66 15.90 36.58
C GLY A 317 -16.97 14.62 37.36
N LEU A 318 -17.46 14.74 38.59
CA LEU A 318 -17.86 13.64 39.45
C LEU A 318 -19.26 13.16 39.06
N THR A 319 -19.49 11.86 39.18
CA THR A 319 -20.83 11.29 39.09
C THR A 319 -21.58 11.48 40.42
N GLU A 320 -22.91 11.51 40.38
CA GLU A 320 -23.74 11.63 41.60
C GLU A 320 -23.42 10.57 42.67
N ARG A 321 -23.06 9.34 42.24
CA ARG A 321 -22.59 8.27 43.13
C ARG A 321 -21.27 8.59 43.86
N GLN A 322 -20.37 9.34 43.24
CA GLN A 322 -19.10 9.73 43.86
C GLN A 322 -19.29 10.90 44.83
N LYS A 323 -20.23 11.80 44.54
CA LYS A 323 -20.62 12.87 45.47
C LYS A 323 -21.26 12.31 46.74
N SER A 324 -22.18 11.34 46.62
CA SER A 324 -22.83 10.75 47.80
C SER A 324 -21.86 9.97 48.69
N ASN A 325 -20.83 9.34 48.13
CA ASN A 325 -19.78 8.68 48.90
C ASN A 325 -18.82 9.65 49.60
N LYS A 326 -18.58 10.83 49.01
CA LYS A 326 -17.75 11.89 49.64
C LYS A 326 -18.47 12.66 50.74
N ALA A 327 -19.80 12.73 50.71
CA ALA A 327 -20.60 13.39 51.73
C ALA A 327 -20.90 12.51 52.95
N LYS A 328 -20.52 11.22 52.91
CA LYS A 328 -20.68 10.25 54.00
C LYS A 328 -19.40 10.00 54.81
N ILE A 329 -18.31 10.70 54.46
CA ILE A 329 -17.06 10.80 55.20
C ILE A 329 -16.98 12.23 55.70
#